data_AF-A0A1G8EU19-F1
#
_entry.id   AF-A0A1G8EU19-F1
#
_cell.length_a   1.000
_cell.length_b   1.000
_cell.length_c   1.000
_cell.angle_alpha   90.00
_cell.angle_beta   90.00
_cell.angle_gamma   90.00
#
_symmetry.space_group_name_H-M   'P 1'
#
loop_
_entity.id
_entity.type
_entity.pdbx_description
1 polymer ?
#
loop_
_entity_poly.entity_id
_entity_poly.type
_entity_poly.pdbx_seq_one_letter_code
_entity_poly.pdbx_strand_id
1 'polypeptide(L)' 'MAQTTSKPALGFIGSLLLFIWGIYRLSTITYDSYVWLIPLLFTAAGAIGIVSNTIYYRRAKRSKAFEAPPK' A
#
# COMPACT_ATOMS: atom_id res chain seq x y z
N MET A 1 22.84 -18.51 -6.70
CA MET A 1 22.03 -17.50 -7.41
C MET A 1 20.86 -17.11 -6.53
N ALA A 2 20.63 -15.80 -6.36
CA ALA A 2 19.92 -15.18 -5.25
C ALA A 2 18.44 -15.59 -5.11
N GLN A 3 18.03 -15.89 -3.88
CA GLN A 3 16.63 -16.03 -3.48
C GLN A 3 15.94 -14.67 -3.60
N THR A 4 15.11 -14.50 -4.63
CA THR A 4 14.37 -13.26 -4.92
C THR A 4 13.09 -13.19 -4.09
N THR A 5 13.22 -13.09 -2.78
CA THR A 5 12.09 -12.92 -1.84
C THR A 5 11.64 -11.45 -1.72
N SER A 6 11.83 -10.64 -2.76
CA SER A 6 11.65 -9.17 -2.73
C SER A 6 10.33 -8.67 -3.35
N LYS A 7 9.52 -9.57 -3.93
CA LYS A 7 8.35 -9.21 -4.75
C LYS A 7 7.21 -8.48 -4.00
N PRO A 8 6.81 -8.85 -2.77
CA PRO A 8 5.72 -8.15 -2.07
C PRO A 8 6.17 -6.84 -1.39
N ALA A 9 7.43 -6.76 -0.96
CA ALA A 9 7.96 -5.58 -0.28
C ALA A 9 8.10 -4.37 -1.22
N LEU A 10 8.49 -4.62 -2.48
CA LEU A 10 8.63 -3.55 -3.48
C LEU A 10 7.28 -2.90 -3.81
N GLY A 11 6.21 -3.70 -3.93
CA GLY A 11 4.85 -3.19 -4.17
C GLY A 11 4.31 -2.37 -2.99
N PHE A 12 4.65 -2.76 -1.76
CA PHE A 12 4.29 -2.00 -0.57
C PHE A 12 5.03 -0.66 -0.50
N ILE A 13 6.34 -0.65 -0.74
CA ILE A 13 7.17 0.57 -0.75
C ILE A 13 6.70 1.52 -1.85
N GLY A 14 6.40 1.01 -3.05
CA GLY A 14 5.85 1.81 -4.15
C GLY A 14 4.50 2.43 -3.81
N SER A 15 3.59 1.67 -3.20
CA SER A 15 2.28 2.18 -2.76
C SER A 15 2.42 3.26 -1.68
N LEU A 16 3.38 3.11 -0.78
CA LEU A 16 3.69 4.07 0.28
C LEU A 16 4.25 5.38 -0.28
N LEU A 17 5.18 5.30 -1.23
CA LEU A 17 5.73 6.46 -1.93
C LEU A 17 4.67 7.21 -2.72
N LEU A 18 3.79 6.50 -3.43
CA LEU A 18 2.66 7.11 -4.15
C LEU A 18 1.67 7.80 -3.21
N PHE A 19 1.41 7.19 -2.05
CA PHE A 19 0.53 7.77 -1.04
C PHE A 19 1.11 9.06 -0.45
N ILE A 20 2.39 9.04 -0.06
CA ILE A 20 3.09 10.23 0.48
C ILE A 20 3.17 11.33 -0.56
N TRP A 21 3.51 11.00 -1.81
CA TRP A 21 3.59 11.97 -2.90
C TRP A 21 2.22 12.58 -3.21
N GLY A 22 1.17 11.76 -3.26
CA GLY A 22 -0.20 12.22 -3.50
C GLY A 22 -0.71 13.17 -2.42
N ILE A 23 -0.46 12.87 -1.13
CA ILE A 23 -0.79 13.74 0.00
C ILE A 23 0.01 15.04 -0.06
N TYR A 24 1.32 14.96 -0.27
CA TYR A 24 2.17 16.14 -0.40
C TYR A 24 1.68 17.06 -1.53
N ARG A 25 1.27 16.46 -2.66
CA ARG A 25 0.71 17.25 -3.76
C ARG A 25 -0.66 17.85 -3.45
N LEU A 26 -1.56 17.09 -2.81
CA LEU A 26 -2.86 17.62 -2.37
C LEU A 26 -2.69 18.82 -1.42
N SER A 27 -1.71 18.76 -0.52
CA SER A 27 -1.43 19.84 0.44
C SER A 27 -0.77 21.09 -0.18
N THR A 28 -0.19 20.97 -1.38
CA THR A 28 0.57 22.06 -2.03
C THR A 28 -0.11 22.63 -3.29
N ILE A 29 -1.21 22.04 -3.74
CA ILE A 29 -1.96 22.51 -4.92
C ILE A 29 -3.15 23.37 -4.46
N THR A 30 -3.31 24.53 -5.07
CA THR A 30 -4.54 25.33 -4.96
C THR A 30 -5.68 24.61 -5.68
N TYR A 31 -6.83 24.42 -5.01
CA TYR A 31 -8.01 23.74 -5.53
C TYR A 31 -8.75 24.47 -6.69
N ASP A 32 -8.11 25.48 -7.29
CA ASP A 32 -8.69 26.34 -8.32
C ASP A 32 -8.91 25.64 -9.67
N SER A 33 -8.33 24.46 -9.86
CA SER A 33 -8.41 23.72 -11.13
C SER A 33 -8.50 22.22 -10.85
N TYR A 34 -9.14 21.44 -11.73
CA TYR A 34 -9.27 19.96 -11.66
C TYR A 34 -7.95 19.18 -11.56
N VAL A 35 -6.80 19.86 -11.50
CA VAL A 35 -5.45 19.31 -11.31
C VAL A 35 -5.32 18.50 -10.00
N TRP A 36 -6.15 18.77 -8.98
CA TRP A 36 -6.16 18.00 -7.72
C TRP A 36 -6.67 16.55 -7.87
N LEU A 37 -7.42 16.23 -8.94
CA LEU A 37 -7.91 14.87 -9.21
C LEU A 37 -6.77 13.87 -9.47
N ILE A 38 -5.70 14.32 -10.11
CA ILE A 38 -4.56 13.45 -10.45
C ILE A 38 -3.91 12.92 -9.16
N PRO A 39 -3.41 13.76 -8.24
CA PRO A 39 -2.83 13.29 -6.98
C PRO A 39 -3.87 12.60 -6.08
N LEU A 40 -5.16 12.93 -6.16
CA LEU A 40 -6.22 12.21 -5.45
C LEU A 40 -6.30 10.73 -5.89
N LEU A 41 -6.31 10.47 -7.20
CA LEU A 41 -6.35 9.11 -7.75
C LEU A 41 -5.10 8.30 -7.37
N PHE A 42 -3.92 8.92 -7.40
CA PHE A 42 -2.68 8.28 -6.94
C PHE A 42 -2.70 7.97 -5.45
N THR A 43 -3.24 8.86 -4.63
CA THR A 43 -3.42 8.64 -3.19
C THR A 43 -4.37 7.47 -2.94
N ALA A 44 -5.50 7.41 -3.65
CA ALA A 44 -6.46 6.32 -3.55
C ALA A 44 -5.85 4.98 -3.96
N ALA A 45 -5.10 4.93 -5.07
CA ALA A 45 -4.41 3.73 -5.53
C ALA A 45 -3.36 3.25 -4.50
N GLY A 46 -2.56 4.17 -3.95
CA GLY A 46 -1.59 3.86 -2.89
C GLY A 46 -2.25 3.32 -1.62
N ALA A 47 -3.38 3.91 -1.20
CA ALA A 47 -4.15 3.45 -0.06
C ALA A 47 -4.69 2.02 -0.27
N ILE A 48 -5.24 1.71 -1.45
CA ILE A 48 -5.72 0.38 -1.79
C ILE A 48 -4.57 -0.64 -1.74
N GLY A 49 -3.39 -0.29 -2.25
CA GLY A 49 -2.19 -1.13 -2.18
C GLY A 49 -1.78 -1.45 -0.74
N ILE A 50 -1.75 -0.44 0.14
CA ILE A 50 -1.42 -0.59 1.57
C ILE A 50 -2.45 -1.45 2.29
N VAL A 51 -3.75 -1.20 2.06
CA VAL A 51 -4.85 -1.95 2.67
C VAL A 51 -4.84 -3.41 2.22
N SER A 52 -4.68 -3.66 0.93
CA SER A 52 -4.62 -5.01 0.37
C SER A 52 -3.45 -5.81 0.93
N ASN A 53 -2.27 -5.18 1.04
CA ASN A 53 -1.11 -5.80 1.66
C ASN A 53 -1.34 -6.09 3.15
N THR A 54 -1.94 -5.14 3.88
CA THR A 54 -2.27 -5.32 5.31
C THR A 54 -3.26 -6.47 5.52
N ILE A 55 -4.29 -6.58 4.67
CA ILE A 55 -5.24 -7.70 4.69
C ILE A 55 -4.54 -9.01 4.37
N TYR A 56 -3.66 -9.04 3.36
CA TYR A 56 -2.88 -10.22 2.99
C TYR A 56 -2.02 -10.71 4.16
N TYR A 57 -1.27 -9.81 4.81
CA TYR A 57 -0.47 -10.14 6.00
C TYR A 57 -1.33 -10.62 7.18
N ARG A 58 -2.48 -9.98 7.44
CA ARG A 58 -3.42 -10.42 8.49
C ARG A 58 -3.99 -11.81 8.20
N ARG A 59 -4.34 -12.09 6.94
CA ARG A 59 -4.87 -13.38 6.51
C ARG A 59 -3.82 -14.49 6.61
N ALA A 60 -2.59 -14.22 6.17
CA ALA A 60 -1.46 -15.15 6.32
C ALA A 60 -1.16 -15.46 7.80
N LYS A 61 -1.25 -14.45 8.69
CA LYS A 61 -1.06 -14.65 10.13
C LYS A 61 -2.17 -15.52 10.75
N ARG A 62 -3.41 -15.37 10.27
CA ARG A 62 -4.56 -16.17 10.74
C ARG A 62 -4.48 -17.62 10.29
N SER A 63 -4.01 -17.88 9.07
CA SER A 63 -3.79 -19.25 8.56
C SER A 63 -2.74 -19.99 9.39
N LYS A 64 -1.62 -19.34 9.73
CA LYS A 64 -0.58 -19.94 10.59
C LYS A 64 -1.05 -20.22 12.03
N ALA A 65 -2.02 -19.46 12.53
CA ALA A 65 -2.61 -19.69 13.85
C ALA A 65 -3.57 -20.89 13.87
N PHE A 66 -4.15 -21.26 12.73
CA PHE A 66 -5.04 -22.42 12.60
C PHE A 66 -4.26 -23.73 12.44
N GLU A 67 -3.01 -23.67 11.98
CA GLU A 67 -2.14 -24.83 11.72
C GLU A 67 -1.26 -25.21 12.92
N ALA A 68 -1.31 -24.44 14.01
CA ALA A 68 -0.65 -24.80 15.25
C ALA A 68 -1.53 -25.81 16.03
N PRO A 69 -1.09 -27.07 16.25
CA PRO A 69 -1.83 -28.00 17.09
C PRO A 69 -1.92 -27.45 18.53
N PRO A 70 -3.03 -27.68 19.24
CA PRO A 70 -3.12 -27.35 20.66
C PRO A 70 -2.00 -28.07 21.42
N LYS A 71 -1.25 -27.34 22.25
CA LYS A 71 -0.29 -27.91 23.20
C LYS A 71 -1.02 -28.66 24.31
#